data_AF-A0A0N1AE96-F1
#
_entry.id   AF-A0A0N1AE96-F1
#
_cell.length_a   1.000
_cell.length_b   1.000
_cell.length_c   1.000
_cell.angle_alpha   90.00
_cell.angle_beta   90.00
_cell.angle_gamma   90.00
#
_symmetry.space_group_name_H-M   'P 1'
#
loop_
_entity.id
_entity.type
_entity.pdbx_description
1 polymer ?
#
loop_
_entity_poly.entity_id
_entity_poly.type
_entity_poly.pdbx_seq_one_letter_code
_entity_poly.pdbx_strand_id
1 'polypeptide(L)'
;MSSQPHRSLSASAIATTTIAIAIAIAIAGVSTLAGAAQAAGPAPVYHSAERLHAGAVEAFRQARFSEAYGRFIGLADAGHAPSAQLALWMYLNGPALFGKDWDSTQEQLTAWAQLAGQPAPTLVGRVYVREQALKRTAAR
;
A
#
# COMPACT_ATOMS: atom_id res chain seq x y z
N MET A 1 23.29 -9.09 64.87
CA MET A 1 23.32 -8.99 63.39
C MET A 1 22.58 -7.72 62.98
N SER A 2 23.35 -6.83 62.35
CA SER A 2 23.04 -5.62 61.55
C SER A 2 21.64 -5.54 60.94
N SER A 3 21.03 -4.41 60.58
CA SER A 3 21.24 -2.96 60.72
C SER A 3 20.07 -2.34 59.95
N GLN A 4 19.22 -1.52 60.60
CA GLN A 4 18.74 -0.18 60.22
C GLN A 4 18.31 0.16 58.73
N PRO A 5 17.78 1.37 58.41
CA PRO A 5 16.36 1.55 58.12
C PRO A 5 16.07 2.39 56.83
N HIS A 6 14.80 2.82 56.67
CA HIS A 6 14.29 3.99 55.91
C HIS A 6 14.91 4.35 54.56
N ARG A 7 14.07 4.48 53.52
CA ARG A 7 14.00 5.68 52.65
C ARG A 7 12.86 5.59 51.63
N SER A 8 11.86 6.45 51.82
CA SER A 8 11.05 6.98 50.71
C SER A 8 11.91 7.92 49.89
N LEU A 9 12.08 7.66 48.59
CA LEU A 9 12.54 8.64 47.61
C LEU A 9 11.82 8.38 46.29
N SER A 10 10.99 9.35 45.91
CA SER A 10 10.42 9.52 44.58
C SER A 10 11.53 9.63 43.55
N ALA A 11 11.43 8.90 42.43
CA ALA A 11 12.31 9.10 41.28
C ALA A 11 11.50 9.03 39.99
N SER A 12 11.52 10.17 39.31
CA SER A 12 10.94 10.52 38.03
C SER A 12 11.23 9.54 36.90
N ALA A 13 10.22 9.41 36.03
CA ALA A 13 10.30 9.35 34.57
C ALA A 13 11.68 9.16 33.95
N ILE A 14 11.86 8.04 33.24
CA ILE A 14 12.50 8.06 31.93
C ILE A 14 11.66 7.19 30.99
N ALA A 15 11.02 7.86 30.05
CA ALA A 15 10.42 7.26 28.89
C ALA A 15 11.50 6.49 28.11
N THR A 16 11.25 5.22 27.85
CA THR A 16 11.79 4.58 26.66
C THR A 16 10.69 3.68 26.14
N THR A 17 9.78 4.29 25.39
CA THR A 17 8.82 3.57 24.56
C THR A 17 9.62 2.86 23.46
N THR A 18 10.21 1.72 23.80
CA THR A 18 10.67 0.79 22.78
C THR A 18 9.40 0.25 22.15
N ILE A 19 9.00 0.86 21.04
CA ILE A 19 8.01 0.28 20.13
C ILE A 19 8.66 -0.98 19.58
N ALA A 20 8.56 -2.07 20.34
CA ALA A 20 8.75 -3.40 19.82
C ALA A 20 7.62 -3.59 18.81
N ILE A 21 7.93 -3.39 17.53
CA ILE A 21 7.09 -3.83 16.42
C ILE A 21 7.13 -5.36 16.49
N ALA A 22 6.28 -5.92 17.35
CA ALA A 22 5.99 -7.33 17.38
C ALA A 22 5.24 -7.63 16.09
N ILE A 23 5.98 -8.10 15.09
CA ILE A 23 5.41 -8.77 13.92
C ILE A 23 4.86 -10.10 14.43
N ALA A 24 3.67 -10.05 15.02
CA ALA A 24 2.91 -11.23 15.36
C ALA A 24 2.39 -11.84 14.04
N ILE A 25 3.15 -12.78 13.51
CA ILE A 25 2.67 -13.74 12.51
C ILE A 25 1.61 -14.60 13.21
N ALA A 26 0.37 -14.12 13.23
CA ALA A 26 -0.78 -14.92 13.60
C ALA A 26 -1.18 -15.74 12.37
N ILE A 27 -0.66 -16.96 12.28
CA ILE A 27 -1.26 -18.02 11.44
C ILE A 27 -2.57 -18.40 12.14
N ALA A 28 -3.61 -17.61 11.89
CA ALA A 28 -4.97 -17.95 12.28
C ALA A 28 -5.62 -18.69 11.11
N GLY A 29 -5.70 -20.01 11.26
CA GLY A 29 -6.62 -20.81 10.47
C GLY A 29 -8.05 -20.30 10.69
N VAL A 30 -8.59 -19.67 9.66
CA VAL A 30 -10.02 -19.43 9.53
C VAL A 30 -10.40 -19.94 8.15
N SER A 31 -10.96 -21.16 8.14
CA SER A 31 -11.74 -21.67 7.04
C SER A 31 -13.05 -20.89 6.98
N THR A 32 -13.03 -19.71 6.35
CA THR A 32 -14.25 -19.11 5.82
C THR A 32 -14.38 -19.52 4.37
N LEU A 33 -15.34 -20.40 4.11
CA LEU A 33 -15.98 -20.58 2.81
C LEU A 33 -16.63 -19.25 2.42
N ALA A 34 -15.82 -18.27 2.02
CA ALA A 34 -16.29 -17.09 1.32
C ALA A 34 -16.54 -17.54 -0.11
N GLY A 35 -17.82 -17.76 -0.41
CA GLY A 35 -18.30 -18.12 -1.73
C GLY A 35 -17.60 -17.25 -2.77
N ALA A 36 -16.94 -17.91 -3.70
CA ALA A 36 -16.50 -17.30 -4.92
C ALA A 36 -17.77 -16.85 -5.65
N ALA A 37 -18.16 -15.60 -5.43
CA ALA A 37 -18.97 -14.87 -6.37
C ALA A 37 -18.08 -14.67 -7.60
N GLN A 38 -17.94 -15.74 -8.40
CA GLN A 38 -17.52 -15.64 -9.79
C GLN A 38 -18.62 -14.83 -10.47
N ALA A 39 -18.44 -13.50 -10.47
CA ALA A 39 -19.11 -12.65 -11.42
C ALA A 39 -18.68 -13.18 -12.80
N ALA A 40 -19.58 -13.89 -13.46
CA ALA A 40 -19.41 -14.39 -14.82
C ALA A 40 -19.36 -13.19 -15.78
N GLY A 41 -18.23 -12.50 -15.81
CA GLY A 41 -17.88 -11.56 -16.87
C GLY A 41 -17.50 -12.31 -18.15
N PRO A 42 -17.42 -11.62 -19.30
CA PRO A 42 -17.05 -12.22 -20.57
C PRO A 42 -15.69 -12.92 -20.47
N ALA A 43 -15.73 -14.26 -20.54
CA ALA A 43 -14.63 -15.18 -20.27
C ALA A 43 -13.27 -14.87 -20.95
N PRO A 44 -13.18 -14.34 -22.20
CA PRO A 44 -11.87 -14.18 -22.84
C PRO A 44 -11.04 -13.00 -22.31
N VAL A 45 -11.66 -11.89 -21.91
CA VAL A 45 -10.95 -10.68 -21.44
C VAL A 45 -10.47 -10.86 -20.00
N TYR A 46 -11.24 -11.57 -19.19
CA TYR A 46 -10.85 -11.87 -17.81
C TYR A 46 -9.63 -12.80 -17.76
N HIS A 47 -9.61 -13.85 -18.59
CA HIS A 47 -8.50 -14.81 -18.60
C HIS A 47 -7.19 -14.21 -19.14
N SER A 48 -7.25 -13.23 -20.05
CA SER A 48 -6.05 -12.50 -20.49
C SER A 48 -5.53 -11.55 -19.39
N ALA A 49 -6.42 -10.86 -18.68
CA ALA A 49 -6.06 -9.98 -17.57
C ALA A 49 -5.36 -10.75 -16.43
N GLU A 50 -5.84 -11.94 -16.08
CA GLU A 50 -5.23 -12.80 -15.05
C GLU A 50 -3.80 -13.25 -15.43
N ARG A 51 -3.57 -13.63 -16.70
CA ARG A 51 -2.21 -13.98 -17.16
C ARG A 51 -1.25 -12.79 -17.12
N LEU A 52 -1.73 -11.60 -17.51
CA LEU A 52 -0.94 -10.37 -17.42
C LEU A 52 -0.65 -10.00 -15.97
N HIS A 53 -1.63 -10.18 -15.08
CA HIS A 53 -1.48 -9.99 -13.64
C HIS A 53 -0.42 -10.95 -13.07
N ALA A 54 -0.47 -12.24 -13.41
CA ALA A 54 0.53 -13.21 -13.00
C ALA A 54 1.95 -12.81 -13.47
N GLY A 55 2.10 -12.32 -14.70
CA GLY A 55 3.37 -11.77 -15.19
C GLY A 55 3.86 -10.54 -14.43
N ALA A 56 2.95 -9.68 -13.95
CA ALA A 56 3.29 -8.55 -13.09
C ALA A 56 3.75 -9.00 -11.70
N VAL A 57 3.08 -10.02 -11.12
CA VAL A 57 3.47 -10.64 -9.85
C VAL A 57 4.85 -11.30 -9.96
N GLU A 58 5.15 -11.98 -11.07
CA GLU A 58 6.48 -12.56 -11.29
C GLU A 58 7.57 -11.49 -11.36
N ALA A 59 7.32 -10.37 -12.06
CA ALA A 59 8.26 -9.24 -12.05
C ALA A 59 8.46 -8.66 -10.64
N PHE A 60 7.38 -8.58 -9.85
CA PHE A 60 7.45 -8.15 -8.46
C PHE A 60 8.33 -9.09 -7.61
N ARG A 61 8.14 -10.41 -7.74
CA ARG A 61 8.94 -11.43 -7.06
C ARG A 61 10.41 -11.38 -7.43
N GLN A 62 10.73 -11.02 -8.67
CA GLN A 62 12.10 -10.82 -9.17
C GLN A 62 12.72 -9.47 -8.77
N ALA A 63 12.09 -8.73 -7.86
CA ALA A 63 12.50 -7.38 -7.44
C ALA A 63 12.54 -6.35 -8.59
N ARG A 64 11.87 -6.61 -9.71
CA ARG A 64 11.73 -5.69 -10.84
C ARG A 64 10.56 -4.73 -10.59
N PHE A 65 10.63 -3.99 -9.48
CA PHE A 65 9.50 -3.25 -8.95
C PHE A 65 8.95 -2.17 -9.89
N SER A 66 9.80 -1.45 -10.63
CA SER A 66 9.35 -0.44 -11.59
C SER A 66 8.51 -1.06 -12.72
N GLU A 67 8.92 -2.23 -13.18
CA GLU A 67 8.23 -2.94 -14.25
C GLU A 67 6.94 -3.59 -13.75
N ALA A 68 6.97 -4.16 -12.54
CA ALA A 68 5.78 -4.67 -11.87
C ALA A 68 4.75 -3.56 -11.69
N TYR A 69 5.16 -2.39 -11.18
CA TYR A 69 4.29 -1.23 -11.02
C TYR A 69 3.66 -0.81 -12.34
N GLY A 70 4.48 -0.64 -13.40
CA GLY A 70 3.99 -0.29 -14.74
C GLY A 70 2.93 -1.26 -15.28
N ARG A 71 3.09 -2.56 -15.01
CA ARG A 71 2.08 -3.56 -15.41
C ARG A 71 0.82 -3.52 -14.54
N PHE A 72 0.97 -3.28 -13.23
CA PHE A 72 -0.17 -3.16 -12.34
C PHE A 72 -1.02 -1.94 -12.68
N ILE A 73 -0.42 -0.77 -12.94
CA ILE A 73 -1.17 0.43 -13.32
C ILE A 73 -1.92 0.24 -14.64
N GLY A 74 -1.29 -0.39 -15.65
CA GLY A 74 -1.97 -0.65 -16.92
C GLY A 74 -3.18 -1.58 -16.79
N LEU A 75 -3.08 -2.57 -15.89
CA LEU A 75 -4.21 -3.45 -15.56
C LEU A 75 -5.26 -2.76 -14.68
N ALA A 76 -4.84 -1.91 -13.75
CA ALA A 76 -5.72 -1.15 -12.87
C ALA A 76 -6.54 -0.13 -13.67
N ASP A 77 -5.91 0.59 -14.60
CA ASP A 77 -6.57 1.52 -15.52
C ASP A 77 -7.53 0.79 -16.47
N ALA A 78 -7.28 -0.49 -16.77
CA ALA A 78 -8.19 -1.37 -17.50
C ALA A 78 -9.33 -1.98 -16.64
N GLY A 79 -9.42 -1.65 -15.35
CA GLY A 79 -10.47 -2.10 -14.44
C GLY A 79 -10.18 -3.39 -13.68
N HIS A 80 -8.94 -3.91 -13.70
CA HIS A 80 -8.59 -5.14 -13.00
C HIS A 80 -8.34 -4.88 -11.50
N ALA A 81 -9.36 -5.14 -10.67
CA ALA A 81 -9.35 -4.85 -9.24
C ALA A 81 -8.14 -5.42 -8.46
N PRO A 82 -7.70 -6.67 -8.66
CA PRO A 82 -6.50 -7.19 -7.96
C PRO A 82 -5.22 -6.41 -8.27
N SER A 83 -5.08 -5.93 -9.51
CA SER A 83 -3.92 -5.10 -9.90
C SER A 83 -4.02 -3.70 -9.32
N ALA A 84 -5.24 -3.12 -9.25
CA ALA A 84 -5.48 -1.83 -8.62
C ALA A 84 -5.08 -1.83 -7.14
N GLN A 85 -5.41 -2.91 -6.41
CA GLN A 85 -5.02 -3.07 -5.01
C GLN A 85 -3.49 -3.10 -4.83
N LEU A 86 -2.78 -3.84 -5.67
CA LEU A 86 -1.31 -3.89 -5.61
C LEU A 86 -0.66 -2.57 -6.02
N ALA A 87 -1.21 -1.89 -7.03
CA ALA A 87 -0.74 -0.56 -7.43
C ALA A 87 -0.89 0.45 -6.27
N LEU A 88 -2.04 0.49 -5.60
CA LEU A 88 -2.26 1.33 -4.42
C LEU A 88 -1.29 1.01 -3.29
N TRP A 89 -1.09 -0.27 -3.00
CA TRP A 89 -0.17 -0.69 -1.95
C TRP A 89 1.27 -0.27 -2.28
N MET A 90 1.71 -0.45 -3.53
CA MET A 90 3.03 -0.01 -3.98
C MET A 90 3.17 1.51 -3.91
N TYR A 91 2.15 2.27 -4.32
CA TYR A 91 2.11 3.73 -4.22
C TYR A 91 2.30 4.19 -2.76
N LEU A 92 1.49 3.65 -1.85
CA LEU A 92 1.51 4.02 -0.42
C LEU A 92 2.83 3.68 0.27
N ASN A 93 3.44 2.55 -0.10
CA ASN A 93 4.66 2.06 0.52
C ASN A 93 5.93 2.42 -0.28
N GLY A 94 5.79 3.20 -1.36
CA GLY A 94 6.84 3.65 -2.28
C GLY A 94 8.15 4.02 -1.58
N PRO A 95 8.15 5.13 -0.81
CA PRO A 95 9.36 5.62 -0.16
C PRO A 95 9.96 4.67 0.87
N ALA A 96 9.12 3.93 1.59
CA ALA A 96 9.57 3.06 2.68
C ALA A 96 10.17 1.74 2.19
N LEU A 97 9.59 1.14 1.14
CA LEU A 97 9.96 -0.20 0.67
C LEU A 97 10.77 -0.18 -0.63
N PHE A 98 10.59 0.83 -1.48
CA PHE A 98 11.21 0.89 -2.80
C PHE A 98 12.17 2.07 -2.95
N GLY A 99 12.28 2.91 -1.92
CA GLY A 99 13.14 4.10 -1.92
C GLY A 99 12.78 5.14 -2.97
N LYS A 100 11.54 5.08 -3.51
CA LYS A 100 11.06 6.00 -4.55
C LYS A 100 9.58 6.29 -4.42
N ASP A 101 9.19 7.49 -4.82
CA ASP A 101 7.80 7.83 -5.07
C ASP A 101 7.36 7.27 -6.43
N TRP A 102 6.12 6.82 -6.50
CA TRP A 102 5.49 6.38 -7.73
C TRP A 102 4.64 7.50 -8.31
N ASP A 103 4.73 7.70 -9.63
CA ASP A 103 3.93 8.72 -10.30
C ASP A 103 2.51 8.21 -10.54
N SER A 104 1.53 8.93 -10.00
CA SER A 104 0.10 8.64 -10.15
C SER A 104 -0.69 9.91 -9.84
N THR A 105 -1.79 10.14 -10.57
CA THR A 105 -2.65 11.30 -10.33
C THR A 105 -3.67 11.02 -9.23
N GLN A 106 -4.24 12.07 -8.61
CA GLN A 106 -5.33 11.91 -7.63
C GLN A 106 -6.53 11.18 -8.24
N GLU A 107 -6.82 11.40 -9.52
CA GLU A 107 -7.90 10.73 -10.24
C GLU A 107 -7.63 9.23 -10.38
N GLN A 108 -6.41 8.84 -10.76
CA GLN A 108 -6.01 7.43 -10.84
C GLN A 108 -6.11 6.73 -9.47
N LEU A 109 -5.59 7.37 -8.42
CA LEU A 109 -5.67 6.83 -7.06
C LEU A 109 -7.11 6.65 -6.59
N THR A 110 -7.99 7.58 -6.95
CA THR A 110 -9.42 7.50 -6.62
C THR A 110 -10.10 6.37 -7.38
N ALA A 111 -9.84 6.24 -8.68
CA ALA A 111 -10.39 5.17 -9.50
C ALA A 111 -9.92 3.79 -9.04
N TRP A 112 -8.62 3.62 -8.77
CA TRP A 112 -8.07 2.35 -8.28
C TRP A 112 -8.63 1.99 -6.91
N ALA A 113 -8.83 2.97 -6.03
CA ALA A 113 -9.39 2.73 -4.71
C ALA A 113 -10.86 2.30 -4.78
N GLN A 114 -11.64 2.91 -5.67
CA GLN A 114 -13.00 2.46 -5.96
C GLN A 114 -13.02 1.02 -6.49
N LEU A 115 -12.13 0.68 -7.44
CA LEU A 115 -12.01 -0.68 -7.97
C LEU A 115 -11.60 -1.70 -6.90
N ALA A 116 -10.70 -1.32 -5.99
CA ALA A 116 -10.24 -2.17 -4.90
C ALA A 116 -11.22 -2.22 -3.71
N GLY A 117 -12.29 -1.43 -3.71
CA GLY A 117 -13.22 -1.33 -2.58
C GLY A 117 -12.59 -0.70 -1.32
N GLN A 118 -11.63 0.19 -1.50
CA GLN A 118 -10.85 0.83 -0.43
C GLN A 118 -11.01 2.36 -0.47
N PRO A 119 -10.76 3.08 0.64
CA PRO A 119 -10.75 4.54 0.63
C PRO A 119 -9.61 5.05 -0.25
N ALA A 120 -9.90 6.08 -1.06
CA ALA A 120 -8.91 6.72 -1.92
C ALA A 120 -7.80 7.36 -1.08
N PRO A 121 -6.52 7.01 -1.32
CA PRO A 121 -5.44 7.71 -0.67
C PRO A 121 -5.39 9.15 -1.18
N THR A 122 -5.22 10.10 -0.26
CA THR A 122 -4.92 11.48 -0.61
C THR A 122 -3.49 11.51 -1.13
N LEU A 123 -3.28 12.11 -2.30
CA LEU A 123 -1.97 12.33 -2.86
C LEU A 123 -1.18 13.23 -1.91
N VAL A 124 -0.26 12.63 -1.15
CA VAL A 124 0.60 13.36 -0.22
C VAL A 124 1.73 13.98 -1.04
N GLY A 125 1.49 15.19 -1.53
CA GLY A 125 2.41 15.92 -2.38
C GLY A 125 3.71 16.26 -1.65
N ARG A 126 4.71 15.37 -1.72
CA ARG A 126 6.11 15.80 -1.55
C ARG A 126 6.73 16.30 -2.87
N VAL A 127 6.21 15.90 -4.02
CA VAL A 127 6.71 16.31 -5.36
C VAL A 127 5.64 17.01 -6.21
N TYR A 128 4.37 16.68 -6.05
CA TYR A 128 3.27 17.15 -6.92
C TYR A 128 2.81 18.60 -6.70
N VAL A 129 3.11 19.20 -5.54
CA VAL A 129 2.78 20.62 -5.27
C VAL A 129 3.47 21.55 -6.27
N ARG A 130 4.66 21.18 -6.76
CA ARG A 130 5.44 22.06 -7.65
C ARG A 130 4.81 22.18 -9.04
N GLU A 131 4.36 21.08 -9.64
CA GLU A 131 3.81 21.09 -11.00
C GLU A 131 2.38 21.63 -11.08
N GLN A 132 1.53 21.35 -10.09
CA GLN A 132 0.19 21.95 -10.05
C GLN A 132 0.20 23.44 -9.69
N ALA A 133 1.14 23.87 -8.83
CA ALA A 133 1.34 25.29 -8.56
C ALA A 133 1.80 26.04 -9.84
N LEU A 134 2.74 25.47 -10.59
CA LEU A 134 3.23 26.04 -11.86
C LEU A 134 2.14 26.13 -12.93
N LYS A 135 1.28 25.11 -13.07
CA LYS A 135 0.14 25.16 -14.02
C LYS A 135 -0.91 26.20 -13.63
N ARG A 136 -1.10 26.47 -12.33
CA ARG A 136 -2.05 27.48 -11.84
C ARG A 136 -1.54 28.92 -11.97
N THR A 137 -0.23 29.15 -11.87
CA THR A 137 0.35 30.49 -12.11
C THR A 137 0.51 30.81 -13.60
N ALA A 138 0.63 29.82 -14.48
CA ALA A 138 0.71 30.04 -15.93
C ALA A 138 -0.64 30.33 -16.62
N ALA A 139 -1.76 30.18 -15.89
CA ALA A 139 -3.12 30.41 -16.39
C ALA A 139 -3.71 31.76 -15.90
N ARG A 140 -2.89 32.67 -15.40
CA ARG A 140 -3.23 34.06 -15.06
C ARG A 140 -2.46 35.01 -15.96
#